data_AF-A0A1G7DYD1-F1
#
_entry.id   AF-A0A1G7DYD1-F1
#
_cell.length_a   1.000
_cell.length_b   1.000
_cell.length_c   1.000
_cell.angle_alpha   90.00
_cell.angle_beta   90.00
_cell.angle_gamma   90.00
#
_symmetry.space_group_name_H-M   'P 1'
#
loop_
_entity.id
_entity.type
_entity.pdbx_description
1 polymer ?
#
loop_
_entity_poly.entity_id
_entity_poly.type
_entity_poly.pdbx_seq_one_letter_code
_entity_poly.pdbx_strand_id
1 'polypeptide(L)'
;NGSPYIAKDTQIFARQLGLKPCFTPVQSPQSNGISEAFVKTLKRDYVQVTPLPDAKTVLGLIGGWIEDYNDNHPHSGLKMRSPREFIAAQTATA
;
A
#
# COMPACT_ATOMS: atom_id res chain seq x y z
N ASN A 1 -5.44 -2.82 -14.89
CA ASN A 1 -6.42 -2.95 -16.00
C ASN A 1 -7.77 -2.29 -15.73
N GLY A 2 -8.05 -1.79 -14.53
CA GLY A 2 -9.32 -1.10 -14.27
C GLY A 2 -9.46 0.20 -15.08
N SER A 3 -10.70 0.55 -15.42
CA SER A 3 -11.06 1.75 -16.19
C SER A 3 -10.33 3.04 -15.73
N PRO A 4 -10.25 3.33 -14.41
CA PRO A 4 -9.57 4.55 -13.95
C PRO A 4 -8.07 4.61 -14.29
N TYR A 5 -7.40 3.46 -14.37
CA TYR A 5 -5.96 3.37 -14.62
C TYR A 5 -5.60 3.36 -16.10
N ILE A 6 -6.55 2.98 -16.97
CA ILE A 6 -6.37 3.01 -18.43
C ILE A 6 -6.85 4.33 -19.05
N ALA A 7 -7.62 5.14 -18.30
CA ALA A 7 -8.09 6.44 -18.76
C ALA A 7 -6.93 7.30 -19.28
N LYS A 8 -7.17 7.98 -20.41
CA LYS A 8 -6.14 8.76 -21.13
C LYS A 8 -5.52 9.81 -20.22
N ASP A 9 -6.34 10.52 -19.46
CA ASP A 9 -5.89 11.60 -18.58
C ASP A 9 -4.99 11.07 -17.45
N THR A 10 -5.34 9.92 -16.85
CA THR A 10 -4.50 9.24 -15.86
C THR A 10 -3.14 8.87 -16.43
N GLN A 11 -3.09 8.37 -17.67
CA GLN A 11 -1.81 8.02 -18.31
C GLN A 11 -0.97 9.25 -18.66
N ILE A 12 -1.61 10.36 -19.08
CA ILE A 12 -0.92 11.63 -19.34
C ILE A 12 -0.32 12.15 -18.03
N PHE A 13 -1.12 12.20 -16.96
CA PHE A 13 -0.68 12.66 -15.66
C PHE A 13 0.51 11.84 -15.13
N ALA A 14 0.45 10.51 -15.21
CA ALA A 14 1.56 9.66 -14.80
C ALA A 14 2.86 9.97 -15.58
N ARG A 15 2.78 10.17 -16.91
CA ARG A 15 3.95 10.53 -17.73
C ARG A 15 4.49 11.91 -17.39
N GLN A 16 3.63 12.88 -17.06
CA GLN A 16 4.06 14.21 -16.60
C GLN A 16 4.83 14.15 -15.26
N LEU A 17 4.50 13.19 -14.40
CA LEU A 17 5.26 12.90 -13.18
C LEU A 17 6.55 12.09 -13.42
N GLY A 18 6.90 11.78 -14.68
CA GLY A 18 8.05 10.94 -15.02
C GLY A 18 7.82 9.44 -14.78
N LEU A 19 6.59 9.02 -14.50
CA LEU A 19 6.24 7.62 -14.28
C LEU A 19 5.95 6.91 -15.61
N LYS A 20 6.31 5.62 -15.68
CA LYS A 20 5.91 4.73 -16.78
C LYS A 20 4.67 3.94 -16.35
N PRO A 21 3.49 4.14 -16.98
CA PRO A 21 2.33 3.31 -16.72
C PRO A 21 2.62 1.85 -17.06
N CYS A 22 2.43 0.95 -16.09
CA CYS A 22 2.62 -0.48 -16.25
C CYS A 22 1.30 -1.20 -15.99
N PHE A 23 0.95 -2.15 -16.85
CA PHE A 23 -0.29 -2.93 -16.76
C PHE A 23 0.03 -4.40 -16.63
N THR A 24 -0.66 -5.08 -15.71
CA THR A 24 -0.54 -6.52 -15.55
C THR A 24 -1.22 -7.23 -16.71
N PRO A 25 -0.71 -8.39 -17.17
CA PRO A 25 -1.44 -9.20 -18.14
C PRO A 25 -2.84 -9.54 -17.61
N VAL A 26 -3.77 -9.76 -18.52
CA VAL A 26 -5.13 -10.21 -18.18
C VAL A 26 -5.04 -11.57 -17.47
N GLN A 27 -5.88 -11.79 -16.46
CA GLN A 27 -5.92 -13.05 -15.68
C GLN A 27 -4.60 -13.40 -14.95
N SER A 28 -3.84 -12.40 -14.50
CA SER A 28 -2.64 -12.61 -13.66
C SER A 28 -2.85 -12.16 -12.20
N PRO A 29 -3.68 -12.87 -11.41
CA PRO A 29 -4.01 -12.45 -10.03
C PRO A 29 -2.78 -12.33 -9.13
N GLN A 30 -1.73 -13.13 -9.37
CA GLN A 30 -0.48 -13.08 -8.60
C GLN A 30 0.25 -11.74 -8.73
N SER A 31 0.00 -10.98 -9.81
CA SER A 31 0.65 -9.68 -10.05
C SER A 31 0.23 -8.58 -9.06
N ASN A 32 -0.89 -8.78 -8.34
CA ASN A 32 -1.37 -7.83 -7.34
C ASN A 32 -1.10 -8.27 -5.90
N GLY A 33 -0.41 -9.40 -5.69
CA GLY A 33 -0.30 -10.05 -4.39
C GLY A 33 0.25 -9.16 -3.27
N ILE A 34 1.18 -8.25 -3.59
CA ILE A 34 1.72 -7.29 -2.61
C ILE A 34 0.65 -6.31 -2.13
N SER A 35 -0.07 -5.68 -3.06
CA SER A 35 -1.15 -4.73 -2.74
C SER A 35 -2.31 -5.42 -2.00
N GLU A 36 -2.66 -6.63 -2.41
CA GLU A 36 -3.70 -7.43 -1.76
C GLU A 36 -3.31 -7.82 -0.33
N ALA A 37 -2.05 -8.24 -0.11
CA ALA A 37 -1.52 -8.53 1.21
C ALA A 37 -1.55 -7.30 2.12
N PHE A 38 -1.13 -6.13 1.59
CA PHE A 38 -1.21 -4.85 2.31
C PHE A 38 -2.64 -4.54 2.78
N VAL A 39 -3.61 -4.57 1.86
CA VAL A 39 -5.02 -4.28 2.19
C VAL A 39 -5.58 -5.30 3.18
N LYS A 40 -5.20 -6.58 3.06
CA LYS A 40 -5.62 -7.63 3.99
C LYS A 40 -5.10 -7.36 5.40
N THR A 41 -3.83 -6.99 5.55
CA THR A 41 -3.24 -6.60 6.83
C THR A 41 -3.96 -5.38 7.41
N LEU A 42 -4.15 -4.32 6.62
CA LEU A 42 -4.80 -3.10 7.09
C LEU A 42 -6.23 -3.39 7.60
N LYS A 43 -6.96 -4.25 6.88
CA LYS A 43 -8.31 -4.67 7.28
C LYS A 43 -8.31 -5.49 8.56
N ARG A 44 -7.42 -6.48 8.67
CA ARG A 44 -7.34 -7.39 9.81
C ARG A 44 -6.95 -6.67 11.10
N ASP A 45 -5.90 -5.86 11.03
CA ASP A 45 -5.23 -5.34 12.24
C ASP A 45 -5.82 -4.02 12.72
N TYR A 46 -6.50 -3.27 11.85
CA TYR A 46 -7.05 -1.95 12.20
C TYR A 46 -8.56 -1.88 12.01
N VAL A 47 -9.05 -2.17 10.80
CA VAL A 47 -10.47 -1.99 10.45
C VAL A 47 -11.38 -2.92 11.27
N GLN A 48 -11.02 -4.20 11.39
CA GLN A 48 -11.86 -5.21 12.04
C GLN A 48 -11.87 -5.10 13.58
N VAL A 49 -10.91 -4.39 14.16
CA VAL A 49 -10.75 -4.26 15.62
C VAL A 49 -11.13 -2.87 16.15
N THR A 50 -11.40 -1.92 15.25
CA THR A 50 -11.75 -0.53 15.61
C THR A 50 -13.24 -0.28 15.40
N PRO A 51 -13.95 0.40 16.32
CA PRO A 51 -15.29 0.90 16.04
C PRO A 51 -15.28 1.97 14.94
N LEU A 52 -16.04 1.77 13.87
CA LEU A 52 -16.08 2.66 12.70
C LEU A 52 -17.52 3.18 12.45
N PRO A 53 -18.01 4.11 13.28
CA PRO A 53 -19.41 4.56 13.24
C PRO A 53 -19.77 5.34 11.96
N ASP A 54 -18.80 6.00 11.33
CA ASP A 54 -19.01 6.81 10.14
C ASP A 54 -17.73 6.97 9.31
N ALA A 55 -17.89 7.43 8.06
CA ALA A 55 -16.77 7.62 7.14
C ALA A 55 -15.79 8.72 7.57
N LYS A 56 -16.25 9.76 8.28
CA LYS A 56 -15.38 10.84 8.76
C LYS A 56 -14.40 10.31 9.80
N THR A 57 -14.87 9.45 10.70
CA THR A 57 -14.04 8.75 11.68
C THR A 57 -13.02 7.87 10.98
N VAL A 58 -13.43 7.06 10.00
CA VAL A 58 -12.49 6.22 9.22
C VAL A 58 -11.41 7.07 8.54
N LEU A 59 -11.80 8.13 7.84
CA LEU A 59 -10.86 9.01 7.15
C LEU A 59 -9.86 9.68 8.10
N GLY A 60 -10.27 10.01 9.32
CA GLY A 60 -9.38 10.54 10.36
C GLY A 60 -8.38 9.51 10.92
N LEU A 61 -8.69 8.21 10.82
CA LEU A 61 -7.85 7.14 11.38
C LEU A 61 -6.87 6.53 10.37
N ILE A 62 -7.21 6.53 9.07
CA ILE A 62 -6.40 5.88 8.03
C ILE A 62 -4.94 6.33 8.05
N GLY A 63 -4.68 7.63 8.23
CA GLY A 63 -3.32 8.15 8.29
C GLY A 63 -2.51 7.51 9.43
N GLY A 64 -3.07 7.44 10.63
CA GLY A 64 -2.42 6.83 11.78
C GLY A 64 -2.17 5.33 11.61
N TRP A 65 -3.09 4.60 10.98
CA TRP A 65 -2.90 3.18 10.69
C TRP A 65 -1.76 2.94 9.68
N ILE A 66 -1.61 3.82 8.69
CA ILE A 66 -0.51 3.73 7.71
C ILE A 66 0.83 4.03 8.39
N GLU A 67 0.89 5.01 9.28
CA GLU A 67 2.10 5.31 10.06
C GLU A 67 2.49 4.11 10.94
N ASP A 68 1.55 3.57 11.70
CA ASP A 68 1.78 2.40 12.55
C ASP A 68 2.22 1.16 11.74
N TYR A 69 1.59 0.92 10.58
CA TYR A 69 2.02 -0.15 9.68
C TYR A 69 3.49 0.01 9.24
N ASN A 70 3.87 1.23 8.88
CA ASN A 70 5.22 1.51 8.37
C ASN A 70 6.29 1.51 9.45
N ASP A 71 5.94 1.86 10.70
CA ASP A 71 6.87 1.95 11.82
C ASP A 71 6.97 0.64 12.61
N ASN A 72 5.85 -0.07 12.79
CA ASN A 72 5.73 -1.13 13.79
C ASN A 72 5.36 -2.51 13.22
N HIS A 73 4.71 -2.62 12.05
CA HIS A 73 4.21 -3.91 11.57
C HIS A 73 5.35 -4.84 11.13
N PRO A 74 5.54 -6.02 11.76
CA PRO A 74 6.66 -6.89 11.44
C PRO A 74 6.41 -7.71 10.18
N HIS A 75 7.37 -7.72 9.26
CA HIS A 75 7.30 -8.52 8.04
C HIS A 75 8.31 -9.68 8.06
N SER A 76 7.83 -10.92 7.93
CA SER A 76 8.69 -12.10 7.83
C SER A 76 9.70 -11.99 6.68
N GLY A 77 9.26 -11.50 5.51
CA GLY A 77 10.13 -11.24 4.36
C GLY A 77 11.21 -10.17 4.60
N LEU A 78 11.06 -9.34 5.63
CA LEU A 78 12.02 -8.29 6.01
C LEU A 78 12.86 -8.66 7.24
N LYS A 79 12.90 -9.94 7.62
CA LYS A 79 13.50 -10.43 8.88
C LYS A 79 12.83 -9.87 10.13
N MET A 80 11.50 -9.81 10.11
CA MET A 80 10.63 -9.29 11.18
C MET A 80 10.78 -7.78 11.46
N ARG A 81 11.44 -7.04 10.57
CA ARG A 81 11.50 -5.58 10.61
C ARG A 81 10.23 -4.96 10.02
N SER A 82 9.92 -3.74 10.47
CA SER A 82 8.94 -2.88 9.82
C SER A 82 9.47 -2.33 8.49
N PRO A 83 8.59 -1.79 7.63
CA PRO A 83 9.02 -1.17 6.37
C PRO A 83 10.08 -0.07 6.56
N ARG A 84 9.90 0.83 7.54
CA ARG A 84 10.88 1.92 7.77
C ARG A 84 12.18 1.43 8.39
N GLU A 85 12.13 0.47 9.31
CA GLU A 85 13.34 -0.18 9.83
C GLU A 85 14.15 -0.85 8.73
N PHE A 86 13.47 -1.53 7.80
CA PHE A 86 14.12 -2.17 6.66
C PHE A 86 14.78 -1.15 5.73
N ILE A 87 14.09 -0.06 5.39
CA ILE A 87 14.64 1.02 4.56
C ILE A 87 15.85 1.67 5.24
N ALA A 88 15.73 2.06 6.51
CA ALA A 88 16.82 2.69 7.26
C ALA A 88 18.08 1.81 7.30
N ALA A 89 17.92 0.50 7.51
CA ALA A 89 19.03 -0.44 7.51
C ALA A 89 19.70 -0.58 6.13
N GLN A 90 18.94 -0.51 5.03
CA GLN A 90 19.51 -0.53 3.68
C GLN A 90 20.28 0.76 3.38
N THR A 91 19.72 1.92 3.74
CA THR A 91 20.38 3.22 3.51
C THR A 91 21.66 3.37 4.32
N ALA A 92 21.73 2.80 5.52
CA ALA A 92 22.96 2.81 6.34
C ALA A 92 24.08 1.90 5.79
N THR A 93 23.76 1.01 4.86
CA THR A 93 24.72 0.07 4.25
C THR A 93 25.19 0.54 2.85
N ALA A 94 24.57 1.60 2.32
CA ALA A 94 24.91 2.21 1.02
C ALA A 94 25.91 3.36 1.19
#